data_AF-A0AAV6CNZ2-F1
#
_entry.id   AF-A0AAV6CNZ2-F1
#
_cell.length_a   1.000
_cell.length_b   1.000
_cell.length_c   1.000
_cell.angle_alpha   90.00
_cell.angle_beta   90.00
_cell.angle_gamma   90.00
#
_symmetry.space_group_name_H-M   'P 1'
#
loop_
_entity.id
_entity.type
_entity.pdbx_description
1 polymer ?
#
loop_
_entity_poly.entity_id
_entity_poly.type
_entity_poly.pdbx_seq_one_letter_code
_entity_poly.pdbx_strand_id
1 'polypeptide(L)' 'GVRDSLRGSVKGATGTANVLFVPVQSIEVGTARSGPLRVAAHDIEFGTGDGLLGRDFLDQFTVNIDSTAGVVTLSPR' A
#
# COMPACT_ATOMS: atom_id res chain seq x y z
N GLY A 1 2.60 -3.70 -20.96
CA GLY A 1 1.77 -4.40 -19.96
C GLY A 1 2.32 -5.80 -19.76
N VAL A 2 2.32 -6.29 -18.51
CA VAL A 2 2.73 -7.67 -18.09
C VAL A 2 4.21 -8.06 -18.32
N ARG A 3 5.09 -7.15 -18.75
CA ARG A 3 6.51 -7.49 -19.01
C ARG A 3 7.46 -7.33 -17.81
N ASP A 4 6.97 -6.79 -16.70
CA ASP A 4 7.83 -6.41 -15.56
C ASP A 4 7.21 -6.76 -14.19
N SER A 5 6.15 -7.57 -14.19
CA SER A 5 5.52 -8.06 -12.98
C SER A 5 6.22 -9.33 -12.48
N LEU A 6 6.61 -9.34 -11.20
CA LEU A 6 7.38 -10.42 -10.59
C LEU A 6 6.51 -11.23 -9.63
N ARG A 7 6.54 -12.56 -9.74
CA ARG A 7 5.94 -13.44 -8.71
C ARG A 7 6.85 -13.49 -7.49
N GLY A 8 6.29 -13.41 -6.30
CA GLY A 8 7.04 -13.56 -5.06
C GLY A 8 6.14 -13.91 -3.89
N SER A 9 6.66 -13.75 -2.68
CA SER A 9 5.91 -13.99 -1.45
C SER A 9 6.04 -12.84 -0.45
N VAL A 10 4.99 -12.64 0.34
CA VAL A 10 4.92 -11.65 1.41
C VAL A 10 4.67 -12.39 2.71
N LYS A 11 5.43 -12.04 3.76
CA LYS A 11 5.26 -12.58 5.10
C LYS A 11 4.42 -11.61 5.94
N GLY A 12 3.32 -12.10 6.49
CA GLY A 12 2.46 -11.40 7.44
C GLY A 12 2.46 -12.08 8.81
N ALA A 13 1.65 -11.55 9.73
CA ALA A 13 1.50 -12.11 11.08
C ALA A 13 0.89 -13.52 11.09
N THR A 14 0.05 -13.83 10.10
CA THR A 14 -0.69 -15.10 9.99
C THR A 14 0.00 -16.15 9.11
N GLY A 15 1.14 -15.81 8.50
CA GLY A 15 1.86 -16.72 7.60
C GLY A 15 2.44 -16.01 6.38
N THR A 16 2.58 -16.76 5.29
CA THR A 16 3.17 -16.26 4.04
C THR A 16 2.17 -16.41 2.90
N ALA A 17 2.01 -15.38 2.08
CA ALA A 17 1.14 -15.37 0.91
C ALA A 17 1.95 -15.21 -0.38
N ASN A 18 1.51 -15.85 -1.46
CA ASN A 18 2.08 -15.67 -2.80
C ASN A 18 1.44 -14.46 -3.47
N VAL A 19 2.24 -13.54 -3.99
CA VAL A 19 1.76 -12.29 -4.57
C VAL A 19 2.34 -12.06 -5.97
N LEU A 20 1.69 -11.19 -6.73
CA LEU A 20 2.24 -10.62 -7.95
C LEU A 20 2.66 -9.18 -7.69
N PHE A 21 3.95 -8.89 -7.76
CA PHE A 21 4.45 -7.51 -7.69
C PHE A 21 4.26 -6.83 -9.05
N VAL A 22 3.53 -5.72 -9.08
CA VAL A 22 3.15 -5.01 -10.30
C VAL A 22 3.75 -3.60 -10.34
N PRO A 23 4.37 -3.28 -11.48
CA PRO A 23 4.61 -1.94 -12.01
C PRO A 23 3.59 -0.85 -11.76
N VAL A 24 3.68 0.06 -10.80
CA VAL A 24 2.77 1.21 -10.74
C VAL A 24 3.54 2.52 -10.86
N GLN A 25 3.23 3.27 -11.91
CA GLN A 25 3.92 4.53 -12.19
C GLN A 25 3.61 5.60 -11.15
N SER A 26 2.37 5.66 -10.70
CA SER A 26 1.99 6.51 -9.59
C SER A 26 0.70 6.04 -8.92
N ILE A 27 0.60 6.26 -7.63
CA ILE A 27 -0.59 6.12 -6.79
C ILE A 27 -1.00 7.52 -6.32
N GLU A 28 -2.28 7.83 -6.47
CA GLU A 28 -2.88 9.10 -6.04
C GLU A 28 -3.87 8.83 -4.91
N VAL A 29 -3.71 9.52 -3.77
CA VAL A 29 -4.57 9.40 -2.57
C VAL A 29 -4.97 10.79 -2.12
N GLY A 30 -6.23 11.18 -2.36
CA GLY A 30 -6.63 12.57 -2.18
C GLY A 30 -5.79 13.50 -3.07
N THR A 31 -5.07 14.44 -2.45
CA THR A 31 -4.14 15.35 -3.17
C THR A 31 -2.70 14.84 -3.23
N ALA A 32 -2.40 13.70 -2.60
CA ALA A 32 -1.08 13.10 -2.59
C ALA A 32 -0.83 12.29 -3.87
N ARG A 33 0.38 12.39 -4.41
CA ARG A 33 0.85 11.60 -5.56
C ARG A 33 2.21 10.99 -5.26
N SER A 34 2.33 9.68 -5.40
CA SER A 34 3.55 8.92 -5.08
C SER A 34 3.89 7.96 -6.19
N GLY A 35 5.16 7.78 -6.52
CA GLY A 35 5.59 6.88 -7.59
C GLY A 35 7.02 7.14 -8.08
N PRO A 36 7.63 6.18 -8.80
CA PRO A 36 7.13 4.84 -9.13
C PRO A 36 7.22 3.85 -7.96
N LEU A 37 6.25 2.93 -7.87
CA LEU A 37 6.11 1.94 -6.78
C LEU A 37 5.87 0.53 -7.33
N ARG A 38 6.20 -0.49 -6.53
CA ARG A 38 5.81 -1.89 -6.79
C ARG A 38 4.70 -2.29 -5.84
N VAL A 39 3.52 -2.59 -6.39
CA VAL A 39 2.34 -2.99 -5.62
C VAL A 39 2.24 -4.50 -5.58
N ALA A 40 2.10 -5.08 -4.39
CA ALA A 40 1.81 -6.51 -4.23
C ALA A 40 0.31 -6.77 -4.45
N ALA A 41 -0.04 -7.30 -5.61
CA ALA A 41 -1.39 -7.75 -5.91
C ALA A 41 -1.59 -9.19 -5.41
N HIS A 42 -2.59 -9.38 -4.57
CA HIS A 42 -3.03 -10.67 -4.06
C HIS A 42 -4.53 -10.59 -3.83
N ASP A 43 -5.24 -11.69 -4.04
CA ASP A 43 -6.64 -11.77 -3.63
C ASP A 43 -6.66 -11.92 -2.11
N ILE A 44 -7.15 -10.89 -1.45
CA ILE A 44 -7.13 -10.77 -0.01
C ILE A 44 -8.56 -10.81 0.49
N GLU A 45 -8.88 -11.83 1.27
CA GLU A 45 -10.11 -11.88 2.09
C GLU A 45 -9.99 -10.91 3.29
N PHE A 46 -9.61 -9.66 3.05
CA PHE A 46 -9.72 -8.63 4.09
C PHE A 46 -11.20 -8.26 4.20
N GLY A 47 -11.83 -8.61 5.32
CA GLY A 47 -13.25 -8.34 5.54
C GLY A 47 -13.63 -6.85 5.43
N THR A 48 -12.70 -5.93 5.70
CA THR A 48 -12.91 -4.47 5.62
C THR A 48 -11.63 -3.75 5.17
N GLY A 49 -11.52 -3.46 3.87
CA GLY A 49 -10.47 -2.58 3.32
C GLY A 49 -10.15 -2.89 1.86
N ASP A 50 -9.94 -1.84 1.05
CA ASP A 50 -9.62 -1.96 -0.39
C ASP A 50 -8.13 -2.29 -0.65
N GLY A 51 -7.29 -2.21 0.38
CA GLY A 51 -5.86 -2.43 0.28
C GLY A 51 -5.09 -1.89 1.49
N LEU A 52 -3.78 -2.03 1.45
CA LEU A 52 -2.87 -1.58 2.51
C LEU A 52 -1.83 -0.60 1.93
N LEU A 53 -1.72 0.58 2.54
CA LEU A 53 -0.63 1.51 2.25
C LEU A 53 0.52 1.24 3.23
N GLY A 54 1.67 0.89 2.67
CA GLY A 54 2.90 0.65 3.43
C GLY A 54 3.70 1.93 3.67
N ARG A 55 4.84 1.77 4.36
CA ARG A 55 5.79 2.87 4.62
C ARG A 55 6.43 3.43 3.36
N ASP A 56 6.55 2.62 2.32
CA ASP A 56 7.01 3.06 0.99
C ASP A 56 6.19 4.23 0.43
N PHE A 57 4.88 4.27 0.74
CA PHE A 57 4.03 5.42 0.49
C PHE A 57 3.99 6.40 1.67
N LEU A 58 3.79 5.90 2.90
CA LEU A 58 3.51 6.73 4.08
C LEU A 58 4.70 7.56 4.57
N ASP A 59 5.95 7.15 4.30
CA ASP A 59 7.15 7.87 4.77
C ASP A 59 7.28 9.27 4.15
N GLN A 60 6.55 9.54 3.07
CA GLN A 60 6.46 10.83 2.39
C GLN A 60 5.66 11.87 3.19
N PHE A 61 4.90 11.41 4.19
CA PHE A 61 3.98 12.23 4.97
C PHE A 61 4.39 12.27 6.44
N THR A 62 4.01 13.34 7.10
CA THR A 62 3.77 13.31 8.54
C THR A 62 2.42 12.65 8.77
N VAL A 63 2.45 11.47 9.41
CA VAL A 63 1.24 10.69 9.70
C VAL A 63 0.77 11.00 11.12
N ASN A 64 -0.45 11.52 11.25
CA ASN A 64 -1.11 11.72 12.54
C ASN A 64 -2.32 10.78 12.67
N ILE A 65 -2.42 10.09 13.80
CA ILE A 65 -3.49 9.13 14.06
C ILE A 65 -4.27 9.59 15.28
N ASP A 66 -5.53 9.98 15.07
CA ASP A 66 -6.50 10.17 16.14
C ASP A 66 -7.35 8.90 16.26
N SER A 67 -6.98 8.03 17.19
CA SER A 67 -7.69 6.77 17.43
C SER A 67 -9.07 6.96 18.08
N THR A 68 -9.31 8.11 18.72
CA THR A 68 -10.59 8.40 19.37
C THR A 68 -11.62 8.83 18.32
N ALA A 69 -11.20 9.63 17.34
CA ALA A 69 -12.03 10.01 16.20
C ALA A 69 -12.05 8.95 15.09
N GLY A 70 -11.13 7.99 15.10
CA GLY A 70 -10.95 7.03 14.01
C GLY A 70 -10.43 7.68 12.73
N VAL A 71 -9.61 8.74 12.86
CA VAL A 71 -9.13 9.55 11.74
C VAL A 71 -7.62 9.43 11.60
N VAL A 72 -7.17 9.25 10.37
CA VAL A 72 -5.75 9.35 9.99
C VAL A 72 -5.57 10.56 9.08
N THR A 73 -4.65 11.45 9.44
CA THR A 73 -4.29 12.63 8.65
C THR A 73 -2.88 12.45 8.10
N LEU A 74 -2.75 12.62 6.77
CA LEU A 74 -1.48 12.61 6.06
C LEU A 74 -1.16 14.04 5.61
N SER A 75 -0.10 14.63 6.16
CA SER A 75 0.37 15.95 5.77
C SER A 75 1.70 15.84 5.03
N PRO A 76 1.91 16.57 3.91
CA PRO A 76 3.23 16.62 3.27
C PRO A 76 4.32 16.98 4.28
N ARG A 77 5.50 16.37 4.13
CA ARG A 77 6.67 16.73 4.92
C ARG A 77 7.33 18.00 4.42
#